data_AF-I7CFP1-F1
#
_entry.id   AF-I7CFP1-F1
#
_cell.length_a   1.000
_cell.length_b   1.000
_cell.length_c   1.000
_cell.angle_alpha   90.00
_cell.angle_beta   90.00
_cell.angle_gamma   90.00
#
_symmetry.space_group_name_H-M   'P 1'
#
loop_
_entity.id
_entity.type
_entity.pdbx_description
1 polymer ?
#
loop_
_entity_poly.entity_id
_entity_poly.type
_entity_poly.pdbx_seq_one_letter_code
_entity_poly.pdbx_strand_id
1 'polypeptide(L)'
;MSITWPCSAAMQPARRCCPDALDAQQAQGITLLEGHPFKWERHTEFFTLTLVVPCSVADSDWQPLPKVLADALAPQTAEIINAVQILVRDETDLELPRYGFKDPCGYCVGGGDAVVWSDFRLDSEGTNRFLFINRRLNAYRQGRMIRRLLEIETYRMMASLALSTAKALSQELDAFDKTLVQLSERSASGDGHDSKALLEAIAHLSRQVVSRTVKNRHRFGATQAYAQLVFERLGELRESHVGDCQRLGVFIERRFKPTVRYCAATEQRLDQLAKNVANLGDLLQARVQVEMEEQNAGILRSLNTRADAQVKI
;
A
#
# COMPACT_ATOMS: atom_id res chain seq x y z
N MET A 1 -13.95 -15.53 11.21
CA MET A 1 -13.94 -14.75 9.95
C MET A 1 -13.47 -13.34 10.26
N SER A 2 -12.70 -12.72 9.36
CA SER A 2 -12.21 -11.34 9.49
C SER A 2 -12.45 -10.57 8.20
N ILE A 3 -12.88 -9.31 8.29
CA ILE A 3 -13.25 -8.51 7.13
C ILE A 3 -12.76 -7.08 7.34
N THR A 4 -12.23 -6.48 6.27
CA THR A 4 -11.52 -5.19 6.27
C THR A 4 -12.13 -4.22 5.26
N TRP A 5 -12.27 -2.96 5.67
CA TRP A 5 -12.78 -1.84 4.85
C TRP A 5 -11.94 -0.59 5.01
N PRO A 6 -12.04 0.39 4.10
CA PRO A 6 -11.59 1.74 4.39
C PRO A 6 -12.41 2.35 5.55
N CYS A 7 -11.78 3.15 6.40
CA CYS A 7 -12.46 3.80 7.54
C CYS A 7 -13.67 4.65 7.13
N SER A 8 -13.65 5.25 5.93
CA SER A 8 -14.75 6.06 5.39
C SER A 8 -16.04 5.27 5.18
N ALA A 9 -15.93 3.97 4.87
CA ALA A 9 -17.08 3.09 4.65
C ALA A 9 -17.51 2.41 5.97
N ALA A 10 -16.54 1.96 6.77
CA ALA A 10 -16.76 1.00 7.85
C ALA A 10 -17.64 1.46 9.03
N MET A 11 -17.84 2.77 9.25
CA MET A 11 -18.55 3.26 10.44
C MET A 11 -20.01 2.80 10.52
N GLN A 12 -20.72 2.68 9.39
CA GLN A 12 -22.11 2.24 9.39
C GLN A 12 -22.24 0.72 9.66
N PRO A 13 -21.53 -0.18 8.95
CA PRO A 13 -21.54 -1.61 9.26
C PRO A 13 -21.13 -1.90 10.70
N ALA A 14 -20.06 -1.25 11.18
CA ALA A 14 -19.58 -1.44 12.54
C ALA A 14 -20.64 -1.04 13.58
N ARG A 15 -21.33 0.09 13.40
CA ARG A 15 -22.44 0.51 14.28
C ARG A 15 -23.65 -0.41 14.23
N ARG A 16 -23.94 -1.04 13.09
CA ARG A 16 -25.02 -2.04 12.99
C ARG A 16 -24.69 -3.31 13.75
N CYS A 17 -23.43 -3.75 13.71
CA CYS A 17 -22.98 -4.92 14.47
C CYS A 17 -22.80 -4.61 15.96
N CYS A 18 -22.41 -3.38 16.32
CA CYS A 18 -22.03 -2.97 17.67
C CYS A 18 -22.43 -1.52 17.98
N PRO A 19 -23.73 -1.25 18.20
CA PRO A 19 -24.22 0.11 18.44
C PRO A 19 -23.70 0.71 19.75
N ASP A 20 -23.55 -0.09 20.81
CA ASP A 20 -23.20 0.38 22.16
C ASP A 20 -21.68 0.35 22.46
N ALA A 21 -20.88 -0.32 21.62
CA ALA A 21 -19.47 -0.62 21.92
C ALA A 21 -18.45 0.23 21.14
N LEU A 22 -18.89 1.09 20.23
CA LEU A 22 -18.01 1.92 19.42
C LEU A 22 -17.86 3.31 20.03
N ASP A 23 -17.08 3.41 21.11
CA ASP A 23 -16.55 4.70 21.54
C ASP A 23 -15.67 5.26 20.42
N ALA A 24 -16.01 6.46 19.92
CA ALA A 24 -15.29 7.13 18.85
C ALA A 24 -13.82 7.43 19.19
N GLN A 25 -13.42 7.35 20.46
CA GLN A 25 -12.03 7.54 20.89
C GLN A 25 -11.24 6.22 20.99
N GLN A 26 -11.90 5.07 21.06
CA GLN A 26 -11.21 3.78 21.18
C GLN A 26 -10.64 3.32 19.82
N ALA A 27 -9.50 2.63 19.87
CA ALA A 27 -8.82 2.08 18.70
C ALA A 27 -9.22 0.62 18.43
N GLN A 28 -9.72 -0.11 19.42
CA GLN A 28 -10.18 -1.49 19.29
C GLN A 28 -11.08 -1.85 20.46
N GLY A 29 -11.89 -2.90 20.29
CA GLY A 29 -12.73 -3.44 21.34
C GLY A 29 -13.12 -4.90 21.06
N ILE A 30 -13.55 -5.60 22.11
CA ILE A 30 -14.09 -6.96 22.05
C ILE A 30 -15.45 -6.94 22.73
N THR A 31 -16.43 -7.54 22.09
CA THR A 31 -17.80 -7.72 22.60
C THR A 31 -18.34 -9.08 22.13
N LEU A 32 -19.63 -9.30 22.26
CA LEU A 32 -20.35 -10.45 21.73
C LEU A 32 -21.31 -10.02 20.62
N LEU A 33 -21.33 -10.79 19.54
CA LEU A 33 -22.33 -10.70 18.48
C LEU A 33 -23.01 -12.07 18.37
N GLU A 34 -24.32 -12.12 18.61
CA GLU A 34 -25.08 -13.38 18.69
C GLU A 34 -24.46 -14.40 19.68
N GLY A 35 -23.88 -13.93 20.78
CA GLY A 35 -23.22 -14.79 21.79
C GLY A 35 -21.81 -15.23 21.41
N HIS A 36 -21.28 -14.81 20.26
CA HIS A 36 -19.94 -15.14 19.79
C HIS A 36 -18.95 -13.98 19.97
N PRO A 37 -17.69 -14.25 20.36
CA PRO A 37 -16.67 -13.22 20.45
C PRO A 37 -16.52 -12.43 19.15
N PHE A 38 -16.72 -11.12 19.25
CA PHE A 38 -16.64 -10.19 18.14
C PHE A 38 -15.65 -9.08 18.48
N LYS A 39 -14.61 -8.96 17.67
CA LYS A 39 -13.56 -7.96 17.81
C LYS A 39 -13.67 -6.95 16.69
N TRP A 40 -13.48 -5.69 17.03
CA TRP A 40 -13.35 -4.62 16.05
C TRP A 40 -12.04 -3.85 16.29
N GLU A 41 -11.37 -3.43 15.22
CA GLU A 41 -10.16 -2.61 15.28
C GLU A 41 -10.25 -1.47 14.27
N ARG A 42 -10.03 -0.25 14.74
CA ARG A 42 -9.92 0.95 13.93
C ARG A 42 -8.46 1.33 13.79
N HIS A 43 -7.97 1.30 12.56
CA HIS A 43 -6.69 1.85 12.18
C HIS A 43 -6.89 3.23 11.54
N THR A 44 -5.80 3.87 11.14
CA THR A 44 -5.87 5.20 10.50
C THR A 44 -6.57 5.14 9.13
N GLU A 45 -6.33 4.09 8.34
CA GLU A 45 -6.85 4.00 6.97
C GLU A 45 -7.96 2.95 6.80
N PHE A 46 -8.03 1.97 7.70
CA PHE A 46 -8.94 0.84 7.55
C PHE A 46 -9.51 0.39 8.90
N PHE A 47 -10.59 -0.38 8.81
CA PHE A 47 -11.29 -0.93 9.95
C PHE A 47 -11.44 -2.44 9.74
N THR A 48 -11.26 -3.22 10.80
CA THR A 48 -11.42 -4.68 10.76
C THR A 48 -12.50 -5.15 11.71
N LEU A 49 -13.26 -6.14 11.27
CA LEU A 49 -14.24 -6.87 12.07
C LEU A 49 -13.85 -8.33 12.07
N THR A 50 -13.74 -8.93 13.26
CA THR A 50 -13.40 -10.35 13.41
C THR A 50 -14.40 -11.04 14.31
N LEU A 51 -15.12 -12.00 13.75
CA LEU A 51 -16.10 -12.83 14.45
C LEU A 51 -15.54 -14.25 14.62
N VAL A 52 -15.57 -14.76 15.85
CA VAL A 52 -15.08 -16.10 16.20
C VAL A 52 -16.27 -16.96 16.60
N VAL A 53 -16.61 -17.94 15.77
CA VAL A 53 -17.72 -18.87 16.00
C VAL A 53 -17.14 -20.25 16.30
N PRO A 54 -17.54 -20.91 17.40
CA PRO A 54 -17.20 -22.32 17.63
C PRO A 54 -17.74 -23.18 16.48
N CYS A 55 -16.91 -24.07 15.95
CA CYS A 55 -17.38 -25.05 14.99
C CYS A 55 -18.11 -26.18 15.73
N SER A 56 -19.28 -26.57 15.21
CA SER A 56 -19.95 -27.79 15.62
C SER A 56 -19.24 -29.02 15.04
N VAL A 57 -19.41 -30.19 15.65
CA VAL A 57 -18.87 -31.46 15.12
C VAL A 57 -19.50 -31.84 13.78
N ALA A 58 -20.71 -31.33 13.49
CA ALA A 58 -21.38 -31.52 12.21
C ALA A 58 -20.90 -30.54 11.12
N ASP A 59 -20.22 -29.46 11.52
CA ASP A 59 -19.69 -28.47 10.58
C ASP A 59 -18.47 -29.09 9.90
N SER A 60 -18.67 -29.58 8.69
CA SER A 60 -17.60 -30.24 7.95
C SER A 60 -17.02 -29.37 6.83
N ASP A 61 -17.73 -28.30 6.46
CA ASP A 61 -17.41 -27.44 5.34
C ASP A 61 -17.27 -25.97 5.75
N TRP A 62 -16.86 -25.14 4.80
CA TRP A 62 -16.79 -23.69 4.93
C TRP A 62 -18.17 -23.11 5.26
N GLN A 63 -18.23 -22.30 6.31
CA GLN A 63 -19.48 -21.71 6.77
C GLN A 63 -19.77 -20.40 6.04
N PRO A 64 -21.02 -20.08 5.68
CA PRO A 64 -21.36 -18.75 5.18
C PRO A 64 -21.12 -17.68 6.24
N LEU A 65 -21.08 -16.40 5.83
CA LEU A 65 -21.10 -15.31 6.81
C LEU A 65 -22.36 -15.44 7.69
N PRO A 66 -22.23 -15.28 9.01
CA PRO A 66 -23.40 -15.14 9.87
C PRO A 66 -24.30 -14.01 9.36
N LYS A 67 -25.61 -14.26 9.37
CA LYS A 67 -26.59 -13.38 8.72
C LYS A 67 -26.50 -11.94 9.23
N VAL A 68 -26.35 -11.75 10.54
CA VAL A 68 -26.21 -10.41 11.13
C VAL A 68 -25.01 -9.64 10.58
N LEU A 69 -23.91 -10.35 10.30
CA LEU A 69 -22.73 -9.76 9.69
C LEU A 69 -23.04 -9.49 8.22
N ALA A 70 -23.49 -10.49 7.45
CA ALA A 70 -23.85 -10.34 6.03
C ALA A 70 -24.79 -9.15 5.77
N ASP A 71 -25.86 -9.00 6.55
CA ASP A 71 -26.83 -7.90 6.46
C ASP A 71 -26.20 -6.54 6.78
N ALA A 72 -25.26 -6.49 7.74
CA ALA A 72 -24.52 -5.28 8.05
C ALA A 72 -23.55 -4.88 6.93
N LEU A 73 -23.01 -5.84 6.18
CA LEU A 73 -22.04 -5.62 5.12
C LEU A 73 -22.66 -5.37 3.75
N ALA A 74 -23.85 -5.92 3.49
CA ALA A 74 -24.53 -5.87 2.20
C ALA A 74 -24.55 -4.48 1.53
N PRO A 75 -24.74 -3.35 2.25
CA PRO A 75 -24.73 -2.02 1.61
C PRO A 75 -23.35 -1.57 1.11
N GLN A 76 -22.27 -2.21 1.55
CA GLN A 76 -20.88 -1.76 1.33
C GLN A 76 -19.94 -2.90 0.89
N THR A 77 -20.48 -3.98 0.32
CA THR A 77 -19.69 -5.12 -0.13
C THR A 77 -18.62 -4.73 -1.16
N ALA A 78 -18.92 -3.75 -2.04
CA ALA A 78 -17.99 -3.26 -3.06
C ALA A 78 -16.75 -2.55 -2.48
N GLU A 79 -16.82 -2.09 -1.22
CA GLU A 79 -15.74 -1.39 -0.52
C GLU A 79 -14.88 -2.35 0.33
N ILE A 80 -15.20 -3.65 0.35
CA ILE A 80 -14.40 -4.65 1.08
C ILE A 80 -13.01 -4.74 0.45
N ILE A 81 -11.99 -4.50 1.27
CA ILE A 81 -10.58 -4.62 0.87
C ILE A 81 -10.11 -6.07 1.02
N ASN A 82 -10.56 -6.74 2.09
CA ASN A 82 -10.17 -8.10 2.41
C ASN A 82 -11.27 -8.82 3.20
N ALA A 83 -11.55 -10.07 2.84
CA ALA A 83 -12.42 -10.97 3.60
C ALA A 83 -11.70 -12.31 3.75
N VAL A 84 -11.49 -12.78 4.98
CA VAL A 84 -10.77 -14.00 5.30
C VAL A 84 -11.57 -14.88 6.23
N GLN A 85 -11.79 -16.13 5.83
CA GLN A 85 -12.30 -17.18 6.70
C GLN A 85 -11.17 -18.13 7.07
N ILE A 86 -10.97 -18.31 8.37
CA ILE A 86 -10.06 -19.32 8.91
C ILE A 86 -10.91 -20.39 9.59
N LEU A 87 -10.84 -21.61 9.07
CA LEU A 87 -11.47 -22.79 9.66
C LEU A 87 -10.44 -23.52 10.51
N VAL A 88 -10.75 -23.73 11.80
CA VAL A 88 -9.85 -24.40 12.73
C VAL A 88 -10.34 -25.83 12.98
N ARG A 89 -9.46 -26.81 12.81
CA ARG A 89 -9.74 -28.24 13.08
C ARG A 89 -8.60 -28.85 13.89
N ASP A 90 -8.87 -29.99 14.51
CA ASP A 90 -7.82 -30.89 14.98
C ASP A 90 -7.27 -31.71 13.79
N GLU A 91 -6.25 -32.54 14.05
CA GLU A 91 -5.57 -33.34 13.01
C GLU A 91 -6.32 -34.65 12.66
N THR A 92 -7.48 -34.91 13.26
CA THR A 92 -8.24 -36.14 13.06
C THR A 92 -8.96 -36.16 11.71
N ASP A 93 -8.80 -37.26 10.96
CA ASP A 93 -9.48 -37.54 9.69
C ASP A 93 -9.39 -36.43 8.62
N LEU A 94 -8.21 -35.79 8.52
CA LEU A 94 -7.98 -34.69 7.58
C LEU A 94 -7.97 -35.15 6.11
N GLU A 95 -9.06 -34.85 5.40
CA GLU A 95 -9.15 -35.00 3.94
C GLU A 95 -9.04 -33.63 3.24
N LEU A 96 -7.81 -33.21 2.91
CA LEU A 96 -7.56 -31.90 2.30
C LEU A 96 -8.41 -31.61 1.03
N PRO A 97 -8.65 -32.56 0.10
CA PRO A 97 -9.47 -32.32 -1.09
C PRO A 97 -10.89 -31.85 -0.80
N ARG A 98 -11.48 -32.22 0.35
CA ARG A 98 -12.83 -31.81 0.76
C ARG A 98 -12.98 -30.29 0.87
N TYR A 99 -11.90 -29.60 1.20
CA TYR A 99 -11.90 -28.15 1.38
C TYR A 99 -11.82 -27.36 0.07
N GLY A 100 -11.72 -28.03 -1.09
CA GLY A 100 -11.86 -27.41 -2.41
C GLY A 100 -10.66 -26.56 -2.86
N PHE A 101 -9.53 -26.63 -2.16
CA PHE A 101 -8.30 -25.96 -2.58
C PHE A 101 -7.75 -26.57 -3.88
N LYS A 102 -7.20 -25.75 -4.77
CA LYS A 102 -6.43 -26.25 -5.92
C LYS A 102 -4.96 -25.88 -5.79
N ASP A 103 -4.10 -26.88 -5.67
CA ASP A 103 -2.65 -26.74 -5.45
C ASP A 103 -2.31 -25.82 -4.25
N PRO A 104 -2.83 -26.12 -3.05
CA PRO A 104 -2.63 -25.25 -1.88
C PRO A 104 -1.17 -25.17 -1.46
N CYS A 105 -0.80 -24.02 -0.90
CA CYS A 105 0.36 -23.95 -0.01
C CYS A 105 0.03 -24.70 1.29
N GLY A 106 1.04 -25.34 1.85
CA GLY A 106 0.96 -26.12 3.07
C GLY A 106 2.21 -25.91 3.92
N TYR A 107 2.04 -25.46 5.15
CA TYR A 107 3.17 -25.11 6.01
C TYR A 107 2.86 -25.32 7.49
N CYS A 108 3.88 -25.78 8.21
CA CYS A 108 3.84 -25.89 9.67
C CYS A 108 4.06 -24.50 10.26
N VAL A 109 3.39 -24.19 11.37
CA VAL A 109 3.62 -22.97 12.15
C VAL A 109 3.81 -23.29 13.62
N GLY A 110 4.35 -22.34 14.39
CA GLY A 110 4.46 -22.47 15.84
C GLY A 110 5.36 -23.63 16.29
N GLY A 111 6.37 -24.00 15.49
CA GLY A 111 7.26 -25.13 15.77
C GLY A 111 6.74 -26.50 15.33
N GLY A 112 5.73 -26.54 14.44
CA GLY A 112 5.12 -27.79 13.96
C GLY A 112 3.88 -28.21 14.74
N ASP A 113 3.48 -27.43 15.75
CA ASP A 113 2.28 -27.64 16.58
C ASP A 113 0.97 -27.30 15.86
N ALA A 114 1.05 -26.72 14.66
CA ALA A 114 -0.08 -26.52 13.77
C ALA A 114 0.36 -26.55 12.31
N VAL A 115 -0.59 -26.83 11.42
CA VAL A 115 -0.42 -26.77 9.96
C VAL A 115 -1.46 -25.85 9.37
N VAL A 116 -1.07 -25.07 8.37
CA VAL A 116 -1.96 -24.15 7.68
C VAL A 116 -1.96 -24.47 6.18
N TRP A 117 -3.16 -24.48 5.61
CA TRP A 117 -3.39 -24.70 4.18
C TRP A 117 -4.20 -23.55 3.59
N SER A 118 -3.80 -23.07 2.41
CA SER A 118 -4.57 -22.13 1.60
C SER A 118 -4.06 -22.13 0.16
N ASP A 119 -4.95 -21.97 -0.81
CA ASP A 119 -4.58 -21.69 -2.20
C ASP A 119 -4.69 -20.19 -2.56
N PHE A 120 -5.06 -19.35 -1.58
CA PHE A 120 -5.21 -17.89 -1.70
C PHE A 120 -6.19 -17.45 -2.80
N ARG A 121 -7.05 -18.36 -3.26
CA ARG A 121 -8.11 -18.01 -4.21
C ARG A 121 -9.30 -17.45 -3.45
N LEU A 122 -9.93 -16.45 -4.04
CA LEU A 122 -11.22 -15.97 -3.58
C LEU A 122 -12.30 -16.95 -4.01
N ASP A 123 -13.24 -17.23 -3.11
CA ASP A 123 -14.47 -17.94 -3.47
C ASP A 123 -15.44 -17.04 -4.27
N SER A 124 -16.64 -17.54 -4.59
CA SER A 124 -17.66 -16.78 -5.31
C SER A 124 -18.12 -15.53 -4.57
N GLU A 125 -17.94 -15.48 -3.24
CA GLU A 125 -18.31 -14.36 -2.37
C GLU A 125 -17.12 -13.42 -2.10
N GLY A 126 -15.99 -13.62 -2.77
CA GLY A 126 -14.80 -12.79 -2.58
C GLY A 126 -14.03 -13.06 -1.29
N THR A 127 -14.26 -14.20 -0.64
CA THR A 127 -13.59 -14.57 0.62
C THR A 127 -12.39 -15.47 0.38
N ASN A 128 -11.24 -15.11 0.97
CA ASN A 128 -10.05 -15.96 1.02
C ASN A 128 -10.17 -16.96 2.19
N ARG A 129 -9.73 -18.20 1.98
CA ARG A 129 -9.93 -19.31 2.92
C ARG A 129 -8.61 -19.91 3.39
N PHE A 130 -8.51 -20.12 4.71
CA PHE A 130 -7.40 -20.83 5.34
C PHE A 130 -7.94 -21.96 6.19
N LEU A 131 -7.36 -23.15 6.04
CA LEU A 131 -7.58 -24.27 6.94
C LEU A 131 -6.42 -24.32 7.93
N PHE A 132 -6.73 -24.22 9.22
CA PHE A 132 -5.78 -24.24 10.32
C PHE A 132 -5.97 -25.52 11.13
N ILE A 133 -5.02 -26.44 11.00
CA ILE A 133 -5.00 -27.70 11.74
C ILE A 133 -4.20 -27.48 13.01
N ASN A 134 -4.88 -27.40 14.16
CA ASN A 134 -4.24 -27.33 15.45
C ASN A 134 -3.90 -28.73 15.96
N ARG A 135 -2.61 -29.01 16.13
CA ARG A 135 -2.14 -30.29 16.69
C ARG A 135 -1.98 -30.18 18.21
N ARG A 136 -1.31 -29.12 18.66
CA ARG A 136 -0.77 -29.01 20.04
C ARG A 136 -0.75 -27.59 20.61
N LEU A 137 -1.25 -26.60 19.87
CA LEU A 137 -1.31 -25.22 20.37
C LEU A 137 -2.40 -25.09 21.42
N ASN A 138 -2.07 -24.48 22.56
CA ASN A 138 -3.08 -23.97 23.48
C ASN A 138 -3.83 -22.77 22.85
N ALA A 139 -4.97 -22.40 23.46
CA ALA A 139 -5.85 -21.34 22.94
C ALA A 139 -5.11 -20.01 22.70
N TYR A 140 -4.20 -19.63 23.60
CA TYR A 140 -3.44 -18.39 23.48
C TYR A 140 -2.46 -18.42 22.28
N ARG A 141 -1.70 -19.51 22.12
CA ARG A 141 -0.77 -19.65 20.98
C ARG A 141 -1.53 -19.77 19.66
N GLN A 142 -2.64 -20.51 19.61
CA GLN A 142 -3.51 -20.61 18.44
C GLN A 142 -4.03 -19.23 18.03
N GLY A 143 -4.59 -18.46 18.97
CA GLY A 143 -5.10 -17.12 18.71
C GLY A 143 -4.04 -16.18 18.13
N ARG A 144 -2.80 -16.24 18.65
CA ARG A 144 -1.68 -15.46 18.09
C ARG A 144 -1.30 -15.89 16.67
N MET A 145 -1.29 -17.18 16.36
CA MET A 145 -1.01 -17.64 14.98
C MET A 145 -2.10 -17.19 14.01
N ILE A 146 -3.37 -17.37 14.38
CA ILE A 146 -4.53 -16.94 13.59
C ILE A 146 -4.48 -15.44 13.36
N ARG A 147 -4.24 -14.64 14.41
CA ARG A 147 -4.10 -13.18 14.30
C ARG A 147 -3.01 -12.79 13.29
N ARG A 148 -1.84 -13.45 13.32
CA ARG A 148 -0.75 -13.20 12.37
C ARG A 148 -1.15 -13.49 10.94
N LEU A 149 -1.88 -14.59 10.68
CA LEU A 149 -2.39 -14.91 9.34
C LEU A 149 -3.36 -13.83 8.84
N LEU A 150 -4.26 -13.38 9.72
CA LEU A 150 -5.20 -12.29 9.40
C LEU A 150 -4.46 -10.98 9.11
N GLU A 151 -3.50 -10.62 9.95
CA GLU A 151 -2.67 -9.42 9.77
C GLU A 151 -1.87 -9.47 8.46
N ILE A 152 -1.28 -10.63 8.11
CA ILE A 152 -0.58 -10.83 6.84
C ILE A 152 -1.51 -10.52 5.66
N GLU A 153 -2.70 -11.12 5.62
CA GLU A 153 -3.62 -10.90 4.50
C GLU A 153 -4.15 -9.46 4.46
N THR A 154 -4.52 -8.90 5.60
CA THR A 154 -5.00 -7.51 5.67
C THR A 154 -3.94 -6.52 5.22
N TYR A 155 -2.71 -6.61 5.74
CA TYR A 155 -1.63 -5.70 5.36
C TYR A 155 -1.15 -5.93 3.92
N ARG A 156 -1.15 -7.17 3.43
CA ARG A 156 -0.85 -7.49 2.02
C ARG A 156 -1.84 -6.81 1.09
N MET A 157 -3.14 -6.87 1.39
CA MET A 157 -4.18 -6.23 0.58
C MET A 157 -4.10 -4.70 0.68
N MET A 158 -3.93 -4.14 1.88
CA MET A 158 -3.76 -2.69 2.08
C MET A 158 -2.56 -2.12 1.32
N ALA A 159 -1.41 -2.81 1.35
CA ALA A 159 -0.23 -2.41 0.58
C ALA A 159 -0.47 -2.51 -0.94
N SER A 160 -1.25 -3.50 -1.38
CA SER A 160 -1.52 -3.71 -2.81
C SER A 160 -2.42 -2.64 -3.43
N LEU A 161 -3.15 -1.86 -2.63
CA LEU A 161 -4.00 -0.76 -3.12
C LEU A 161 -3.23 0.34 -3.86
N ALA A 162 -1.92 0.49 -3.61
CA ALA A 162 -1.09 1.49 -4.29
C ALA A 162 -0.71 1.10 -5.73
N LEU A 163 -0.93 -0.15 -6.15
CA LEU A 163 -0.46 -0.63 -7.45
C LEU A 163 -1.10 0.13 -8.63
N SER A 164 -2.40 0.40 -8.57
CA SER A 164 -3.11 1.15 -9.61
C SER A 164 -2.57 2.58 -9.72
N THR A 165 -2.38 3.23 -8.57
CA THR A 165 -1.76 4.56 -8.46
C THR A 165 -0.33 4.57 -9.03
N ALA A 166 0.48 3.56 -8.70
CA ALA A 166 1.84 3.44 -9.22
C ALA A 166 1.86 3.29 -10.75
N LYS A 167 0.95 2.49 -11.32
CA LYS A 167 0.85 2.30 -12.77
C LYS A 167 0.44 3.59 -13.49
N ALA A 168 -0.56 4.30 -12.97
CA ALA A 168 -0.99 5.58 -13.54
C ALA A 168 0.13 6.63 -13.46
N LEU A 169 0.77 6.76 -12.30
CA LEU A 169 1.89 7.67 -12.11
C LEU A 169 3.07 7.33 -13.02
N SER A 170 3.39 6.04 -13.21
CA SER A 170 4.49 5.64 -14.11
C SER A 170 4.30 6.15 -15.53
N GLN A 171 3.07 6.19 -16.05
CA GLN A 171 2.78 6.73 -17.38
C GLN A 171 2.96 8.26 -17.42
N GLU A 172 2.57 8.96 -16.36
CA GLU A 172 2.80 10.41 -16.24
C GLU A 172 4.29 10.74 -16.15
N LEU A 173 5.07 9.92 -15.43
CA LEU A 173 6.52 10.09 -15.32
C LEU A 173 7.23 9.94 -16.67
N ASP A 174 6.78 9.03 -17.54
CA ASP A 174 7.32 8.91 -18.89
C ASP A 174 7.14 10.19 -19.71
N ALA A 175 6.02 10.90 -19.53
CA ALA A 175 5.78 12.18 -20.18
C ALA A 175 6.66 13.28 -19.59
N PHE A 176 6.76 13.36 -18.26
CA PHE A 176 7.58 14.36 -17.59
C PHE A 176 9.07 14.20 -17.88
N ASP A 177 9.59 12.97 -17.95
CA ASP A 177 11.00 12.71 -18.31
C ASP A 177 11.29 13.23 -19.73
N LYS A 178 10.39 12.99 -20.69
CA LYS A 178 10.53 13.54 -22.06
C LYS A 178 10.54 15.06 -22.05
N THR A 179 9.64 15.69 -21.30
CA THR A 179 9.62 17.15 -21.16
C THR A 179 10.91 17.67 -20.53
N LEU A 180 11.43 17.01 -19.49
CA LEU A 180 12.69 17.39 -18.86
C LEU A 180 13.86 17.33 -19.84
N VAL A 181 13.97 16.27 -20.64
CA VAL A 181 15.02 16.14 -21.68
C VAL A 181 14.93 17.32 -22.67
N GLN A 182 13.74 17.60 -23.20
CA GLN A 182 13.53 18.71 -24.13
C GLN A 182 13.90 20.08 -23.53
N LEU A 183 13.52 20.32 -22.27
CA LEU A 183 13.86 21.57 -21.57
C LEU A 183 15.36 21.67 -21.29
N SER A 184 16.01 20.56 -20.96
CA SER A 184 17.46 20.49 -20.76
C SER A 184 18.22 20.79 -22.04
N GLU A 185 17.80 20.22 -23.17
CA GLU A 185 18.40 20.49 -24.49
C GLU A 185 18.23 21.95 -24.90
N ARG A 186 17.02 22.51 -24.75
CA ARG A 186 16.75 23.94 -25.00
C ARG A 186 17.59 24.85 -24.11
N SER A 187 17.79 24.47 -22.85
CA SER A 187 18.66 25.20 -21.93
C SER A 187 20.11 25.18 -22.43
N ALA A 188 20.61 24.05 -22.90
CA ALA A 188 21.99 23.91 -23.37
C ALA A 188 22.26 24.65 -24.70
N SER A 189 21.28 24.77 -25.60
CA SER A 189 21.46 25.40 -26.92
C SER A 189 21.76 26.90 -26.87
N GLY A 190 21.55 27.59 -25.74
CA GLY A 190 22.03 28.96 -25.55
C GLY A 190 21.32 30.05 -26.37
N ASP A 191 20.17 29.75 -26.99
CA ASP A 191 19.34 30.78 -27.65
C ASP A 191 18.75 31.74 -26.59
N GLY A 192 19.53 32.76 -26.23
CA GLY A 192 19.23 33.74 -25.18
C GLY A 192 17.98 34.61 -25.41
N HIS A 193 17.23 34.39 -26.50
CA HIS A 193 16.02 35.15 -26.82
C HIS A 193 14.76 34.67 -26.08
N ASP A 194 14.81 33.55 -25.35
CA ASP A 194 13.63 32.99 -24.67
C ASP A 194 13.88 32.37 -23.27
N SER A 195 14.83 32.91 -22.52
CA SER A 195 15.12 32.44 -21.14
C SER A 195 13.89 32.52 -20.21
N LYS A 196 13.00 33.49 -20.43
CA LYS A 196 11.77 33.66 -19.64
C LYS A 196 10.76 32.54 -19.88
N ALA A 197 10.44 32.19 -21.14
CA ALA A 197 9.49 31.11 -21.38
C ALA A 197 10.09 29.74 -21.03
N LEU A 198 11.42 29.57 -21.16
CA LEU A 198 12.09 28.36 -20.67
C LEU A 198 11.94 28.22 -19.14
N LEU A 199 12.16 29.31 -18.39
CA LEU A 199 11.96 29.31 -16.93
C LEU A 199 10.50 29.00 -16.55
N GLU A 200 9.54 29.58 -17.27
CA GLU A 200 8.12 29.31 -17.06
C GLU A 200 7.75 27.85 -17.34
N ALA A 201 8.31 27.25 -18.40
CA ALA A 201 8.11 25.85 -18.72
C ALA A 201 8.72 24.90 -17.67
N ILE A 202 9.92 25.21 -17.15
CA ILE A 202 10.54 24.45 -16.05
C ILE A 202 9.70 24.60 -14.77
N ALA A 203 9.26 25.82 -14.44
CA ALA A 203 8.40 26.07 -13.29
C ALA A 203 7.04 25.34 -13.40
N HIS A 204 6.49 25.23 -14.62
CA HIS A 204 5.30 24.42 -14.87
C HIS A 204 5.55 22.93 -14.60
N LEU A 205 6.62 22.35 -15.17
CA LEU A 205 6.98 20.96 -14.93
C LEU A 205 7.23 20.68 -13.44
N SER A 206 7.95 21.59 -12.76
CA SER A 206 8.21 21.52 -11.32
C SER A 206 6.92 21.45 -10.50
N ARG A 207 5.95 22.33 -10.79
CA ARG A 207 4.63 22.32 -10.13
C ARG A 207 3.90 21.00 -10.32
N GLN A 208 3.93 20.42 -11.52
CA GLN A 208 3.30 19.14 -11.80
C GLN A 208 3.95 18.01 -10.99
N VAL A 209 5.28 17.94 -10.99
CA VAL A 209 6.05 16.92 -10.25
C VAL A 209 5.85 17.05 -8.74
N VAL A 210 5.93 18.26 -8.18
CA VAL A 210 5.67 18.52 -6.76
C VAL A 210 4.23 18.14 -6.39
N SER A 211 3.25 18.49 -7.22
CA SER A 211 1.86 18.09 -7.00
C SER A 211 1.70 16.57 -6.92
N ARG A 212 2.34 15.80 -7.81
CA ARG A 212 2.32 14.33 -7.76
C ARG A 212 3.06 13.76 -6.55
N THR A 213 4.15 14.40 -6.14
CA THR A 213 4.92 14.01 -4.96
C THR A 213 4.04 14.12 -3.71
N VAL A 214 3.45 15.29 -3.48
CA VAL A 214 2.58 15.54 -2.31
C VAL A 214 1.36 14.62 -2.32
N LYS A 215 0.73 14.43 -3.48
CA LYS A 215 -0.48 13.61 -3.61
C LYS A 215 -0.24 12.12 -3.28
N ASN A 216 0.92 11.57 -3.64
CA ASN A 216 1.17 10.13 -3.55
C ASN A 216 2.03 9.70 -2.35
N ARG A 217 2.77 10.63 -1.72
CA ARG A 217 3.70 10.35 -0.61
C ARG A 217 3.09 9.51 0.51
N HIS A 218 1.87 9.86 0.96
CA HIS A 218 1.22 9.12 2.03
C HIS A 218 0.93 7.66 1.65
N ARG A 219 0.39 7.43 0.44
CA ARG A 219 0.01 6.08 0.00
C ARG A 219 1.22 5.19 -0.25
N PHE A 220 2.32 5.70 -0.83
CA PHE A 220 3.54 4.93 -0.99
C PHE A 220 4.25 4.66 0.34
N GLY A 221 4.33 5.65 1.24
CA GLY A 221 4.83 5.44 2.59
C GLY A 221 4.05 4.37 3.36
N ALA A 222 2.71 4.42 3.31
CA ALA A 222 1.85 3.39 3.91
C ALA A 222 2.09 2.00 3.29
N THR A 223 2.27 1.93 1.96
CA THR A 223 2.56 0.68 1.25
C THR A 223 3.85 0.04 1.76
N GLN A 224 4.92 0.82 1.94
CA GLN A 224 6.18 0.32 2.48
C GLN A 224 6.01 -0.16 3.93
N ALA A 225 5.32 0.61 4.78
CA ALA A 225 5.09 0.25 6.18
C ALA A 225 4.26 -1.05 6.32
N TYR A 226 3.16 -1.19 5.57
CA TYR A 226 2.36 -2.42 5.58
C TYR A 226 3.13 -3.61 5.02
N ALA A 227 3.93 -3.43 3.96
CA ALA A 227 4.77 -4.49 3.43
C ALA A 227 5.78 -4.97 4.48
N GLN A 228 6.38 -4.06 5.26
CA GLN A 228 7.26 -4.43 6.37
C GLN A 228 6.53 -5.28 7.41
N LEU A 229 5.33 -4.88 7.83
CA LEU A 229 4.52 -5.65 8.77
C LEU A 229 4.19 -7.06 8.25
N VAL A 230 3.91 -7.21 6.95
CA VAL A 230 3.71 -8.53 6.34
C VAL A 230 4.94 -9.43 6.54
N PHE A 231 6.14 -8.92 6.25
CA PHE A 231 7.37 -9.71 6.37
C PHE A 231 7.75 -9.99 7.84
N GLU A 232 7.50 -9.05 8.75
CA GLU A 232 7.68 -9.27 10.20
C GLU A 232 6.77 -10.39 10.71
N ARG A 233 5.48 -10.33 10.39
CA ARG A 233 4.50 -11.34 10.80
C ARG A 233 4.76 -12.70 10.17
N LEU A 234 5.23 -12.73 8.93
CA LEU A 234 5.67 -13.95 8.28
C LEU A 234 6.85 -14.60 9.03
N GLY A 235 7.87 -13.82 9.41
CA GLY A 235 8.99 -14.32 10.21
C GLY A 235 8.55 -14.83 11.58
N GLU A 236 7.58 -14.16 12.20
CA GLU A 236 7.01 -14.55 13.48
C GLU A 236 6.22 -15.86 13.46
N LEU A 237 5.64 -16.27 12.32
CA LEU A 237 4.97 -17.57 12.17
C LEU A 237 5.95 -18.73 12.35
N ARG A 238 7.25 -18.49 12.09
CA ARG A 238 8.32 -19.50 12.09
C ARG A 238 7.92 -20.70 11.25
N GLU A 239 7.54 -20.43 10.01
CA GLU A 239 7.03 -21.46 9.11
C GLU A 239 8.10 -22.52 8.78
N SER A 240 7.68 -23.77 8.66
CA SER A 240 8.50 -24.87 8.16
C SER A 240 7.73 -25.71 7.16
N HIS A 241 8.43 -26.58 6.44
CA HIS A 241 7.86 -27.38 5.37
C HIS A 241 6.85 -28.41 5.88
N VAL A 242 5.87 -28.71 5.03
CA VAL A 242 4.95 -29.84 5.17
C VAL A 242 5.04 -30.61 3.87
N GLY A 243 5.69 -31.77 3.90
CA GLY A 243 6.01 -32.52 2.67
C GLY A 243 6.68 -31.62 1.62
N ASP A 244 6.23 -31.74 0.38
CA ASP A 244 6.72 -30.96 -0.77
C ASP A 244 5.91 -29.68 -1.02
N CYS A 245 5.02 -29.29 -0.10
CA CYS A 245 4.15 -28.14 -0.28
C CYS A 245 4.92 -26.82 -0.19
N GLN A 246 4.49 -25.84 -1.00
CA GLN A 246 5.02 -24.49 -0.93
C GLN A 246 4.64 -23.84 0.41
N ARG A 247 5.62 -23.16 1.02
CA ARG A 247 5.41 -22.33 2.22
C ARG A 247 4.78 -20.99 1.88
N LEU A 248 4.03 -20.40 2.83
CA LEU A 248 3.42 -19.07 2.68
C LEU A 248 4.47 -18.01 2.32
N GLY A 249 5.66 -18.05 2.93
CA GLY A 249 6.69 -17.06 2.66
C GLY A 249 7.12 -17.02 1.21
N VAL A 250 7.25 -18.19 0.57
CA VAL A 250 7.59 -18.28 -0.86
C VAL A 250 6.46 -17.74 -1.73
N PHE A 251 5.20 -18.00 -1.36
CA PHE A 251 4.04 -17.42 -2.05
C PHE A 251 4.06 -15.89 -1.98
N ILE A 252 4.27 -15.32 -0.79
CA ILE A 252 4.33 -13.87 -0.56
C ILE A 252 5.50 -13.24 -1.32
N GLU A 253 6.68 -13.86 -1.29
CA GLU A 253 7.84 -13.38 -2.04
C GLU A 253 7.60 -13.34 -3.55
N ARG A 254 6.92 -14.34 -4.11
CA ARG A 254 6.70 -14.42 -5.56
C ARG A 254 5.52 -13.57 -6.04
N ARG A 255 4.46 -13.44 -5.23
CA ARG A 255 3.20 -12.82 -5.67
C ARG A 255 2.90 -11.45 -5.07
N PHE A 256 3.54 -11.08 -3.96
CA PHE A 256 3.33 -9.78 -3.32
C PHE A 256 4.55 -8.86 -3.43
N LYS A 257 5.76 -9.36 -3.18
CA LYS A 257 7.00 -8.56 -3.24
C LYS A 257 7.20 -7.79 -4.56
N PRO A 258 6.83 -8.32 -5.75
CA PRO A 258 6.94 -7.56 -7.00
C PRO A 258 6.11 -6.28 -7.00
N THR A 259 4.88 -6.31 -6.46
CA THR A 259 4.01 -5.13 -6.32
C THR A 259 4.67 -4.07 -5.45
N VAL A 260 5.21 -4.46 -4.29
CA VAL A 260 5.90 -3.55 -3.37
C VAL A 260 7.11 -2.90 -4.05
N ARG A 261 7.92 -3.70 -4.75
CA ARG A 261 9.10 -3.20 -5.49
C ARG A 261 8.71 -2.24 -6.60
N TYR A 262 7.63 -2.53 -7.32
CA TYR A 262 7.14 -1.65 -8.37
C TYR A 262 6.71 -0.28 -7.80
N CYS A 263 5.91 -0.27 -6.72
CA CYS A 263 5.52 0.98 -6.06
C CYS A 263 6.73 1.78 -5.56
N ALA A 264 7.70 1.13 -4.92
CA ALA A 264 8.90 1.79 -4.42
C ALA A 264 9.77 2.36 -5.56
N ALA A 265 9.92 1.62 -6.67
CA ALA A 265 10.66 2.10 -7.84
C ALA A 265 9.99 3.32 -8.49
N THR A 266 8.65 3.32 -8.59
CA THR A 266 7.89 4.46 -9.11
C THR A 266 8.05 5.69 -8.22
N GLU A 267 7.99 5.53 -6.90
CA GLU A 267 8.22 6.61 -5.93
C GLU A 267 9.65 7.18 -6.07
N GLN A 268 10.66 6.31 -6.12
CA GLN A 268 12.05 6.72 -6.30
C GLN A 268 12.27 7.48 -7.63
N ARG A 269 11.62 7.05 -8.71
CA ARG A 269 11.69 7.74 -10.01
C ARG A 269 11.07 9.14 -9.93
N LEU A 270 9.92 9.29 -9.25
CA LEU A 270 9.30 10.59 -9.02
C LEU A 270 10.22 11.52 -8.22
N ASP A 271 10.85 11.02 -7.15
CA ASP A 271 11.79 11.80 -6.34
C ASP A 271 13.03 12.23 -7.13
N GLN A 272 13.55 11.34 -7.99
CA GLN A 272 14.70 11.66 -8.84
C GLN A 272 14.35 12.72 -9.88
N LEU A 273 13.18 12.60 -10.51
CA LEU A 273 12.67 13.60 -11.44
C LEU A 273 12.51 14.97 -10.76
N ALA A 274 11.95 15.00 -9.54
CA ALA A 274 11.81 16.24 -8.77
C ALA A 274 13.15 16.95 -8.55
N LYS A 275 14.19 16.19 -8.17
CA LYS A 275 15.55 16.71 -7.99
C LYS A 275 16.13 17.25 -9.31
N ASN A 276 15.96 16.51 -10.41
CA ASN A 276 16.50 16.91 -11.70
C ASN A 276 15.82 18.20 -12.24
N VAL A 277 14.50 18.32 -12.07
CA VAL A 277 13.76 19.52 -12.46
C VAL A 277 14.18 20.73 -11.62
N ALA A 278 14.37 20.56 -10.30
CA ALA A 278 14.87 21.62 -9.43
C ALA A 278 16.27 22.09 -9.87
N ASN A 279 17.20 21.14 -10.07
CA ASN A 279 18.56 21.46 -10.51
C ASN A 279 18.58 22.20 -11.86
N LEU A 280 17.75 21.80 -12.83
CA LEU A 280 17.67 22.50 -14.11
C LEU A 280 17.15 23.94 -13.95
N GLY A 281 16.17 24.15 -13.04
CA GLY A 281 15.68 25.47 -12.69
C GLY A 281 16.76 26.35 -12.07
N ASP A 282 17.51 25.83 -11.09
CA ASP A 282 18.58 26.54 -10.41
C ASP A 282 19.70 26.95 -11.39
N LEU A 283 20.10 26.04 -12.29
CA LEU A 283 21.10 26.31 -13.32
C LEU A 283 20.65 27.41 -14.29
N LEU A 284 19.39 27.38 -14.73
CA LEU A 284 18.87 28.40 -15.63
C LEU A 284 18.79 29.76 -14.92
N GLN A 285 18.35 29.79 -13.67
CA GLN A 285 18.29 31.03 -12.89
C GLN A 285 19.67 31.64 -12.68
N ALA A 286 20.69 30.82 -12.37
CA ALA A 286 22.07 31.27 -12.26
C ALA A 286 22.58 31.85 -13.59
N ARG A 287 22.29 31.21 -14.73
CA ARG A 287 22.67 31.73 -16.06
C ARG A 287 22.03 33.08 -16.36
N VAL A 288 20.72 33.22 -16.14
CA VAL A 288 19.98 34.47 -16.36
C VAL A 288 20.54 35.60 -15.48
N GLN A 289 20.91 35.29 -14.23
CA GLN A 289 21.52 36.27 -13.33
C GLN A 289 22.87 36.77 -13.88
N VAL A 290 23.72 35.87 -14.37
CA VAL A 290 25.01 36.23 -15.00
C VAL A 290 24.80 37.06 -16.27
N GLU A 291 23.87 36.68 -17.14
CA GLU A 291 23.53 37.43 -18.37
C GLU A 291 23.07 38.87 -18.03
N MET A 292 22.25 39.04 -16.98
CA MET A 292 21.82 40.37 -16.51
C MET A 292 22.98 41.20 -15.94
N GLU A 293 23.88 40.58 -15.18
CA GLU A 293 25.07 41.26 -14.64
C GLU A 293 26.02 41.72 -15.75
N GLU A 294 26.25 40.88 -16.77
CA GLU A 294 27.04 41.24 -17.95
C GLU A 294 26.41 42.38 -18.74
N GLN A 295 25.08 42.36 -18.92
CA GLN A 295 24.34 43.43 -19.60
C GLN A 295 24.44 44.76 -18.82
N ASN A 296 24.25 44.73 -17.51
CA ASN A 296 24.38 45.90 -16.64
C ASN A 296 25.81 46.47 -16.68
N ALA A 297 26.83 45.62 -16.61
CA ALA A 297 28.23 46.04 -16.74
C ALA A 297 28.55 46.64 -18.13
N GLY A 298 27.91 46.15 -19.19
CA GLY A 298 27.99 46.72 -20.54
C GLY A 298 27.40 48.13 -20.62
N ILE A 299 26.20 48.32 -20.05
CA ILE A 299 25.52 49.62 -20.00
C ILE A 299 26.37 50.65 -19.24
N LEU A 300 26.87 50.29 -18.05
CA LEU A 300 27.73 51.15 -17.24
C LEU A 300 29.02 51.55 -17.97
N ARG A 301 29.67 50.60 -18.67
CA ARG A 301 30.83 50.91 -19.51
C ARG A 301 30.50 51.90 -20.62
N SER A 302 29.36 51.71 -21.30
CA SER A 302 28.94 52.62 -22.38
C SER A 302 28.65 54.04 -21.88
N LEU A 303 28.08 54.18 -20.69
CA LEU A 303 27.83 55.46 -20.04
C LEU A 303 29.13 56.16 -19.66
N ASN A 304 30.08 55.41 -19.08
CA ASN A 304 31.38 55.96 -18.69
C ASN A 304 32.17 56.47 -19.90
N THR A 305 32.19 55.71 -21.00
CA THR A 305 32.84 56.13 -22.25
C THR A 305 32.22 57.41 -22.84
N ARG A 306 30.90 57.57 -22.74
CA ARG A 306 30.21 58.79 -23.20
C ARG A 306 30.52 59.99 -22.31
N ALA A 307 30.56 59.79 -21.00
CA ALA A 307 30.92 60.83 -20.04
C ALA A 307 32.37 61.32 -20.25
N ASP A 308 33.32 60.40 -20.42
CA ASP A 308 34.72 60.73 -20.71
C ASP A 308 34.89 61.50 -22.04
N ALA A 309 34.06 61.22 -23.04
CA ALA A 309 34.07 61.95 -24.31
C ALA A 309 33.53 63.38 -24.18
N GLN A 310 32.58 63.62 -23.27
CA GLN A 310 32.04 64.96 -22.99
C GLN A 310 32.97 65.84 -22.16
N VAL A 311 33.85 65.26 -21.35
CA VAL A 311 34.85 66.01 -20.55
C VAL A 311 36.05 66.49 -21.41
N LYS A 312 36.23 65.93 -22.62
CA LYS A 312 37.31 66.28 -23.55
C LYS A 312 36.97 67.38 -24.56
N ILE A 313 35.76 67.96 -24.50
CA ILE A 313 35.29 69.07 -25.33
C ILE A 313 35.14 70.30 -24.43
#